data_AF-A0A9X3US97-F1
#
_entry.id   AF-A0A9X3US97-F1
#
_cell.length_a   1.000
_cell.length_b   1.000
_cell.length_c   1.000
_cell.angle_alpha   90.00
_cell.angle_beta   90.00
_cell.angle_gamma   90.00
#
_symmetry.space_group_name_H-M   'P 1'
#
loop_
_entity.id
_entity.type
_entity.pdbx_description
1 polymer ?
#
loop_
_entity_poly.entity_id
_entity_poly.type
_entity_poly.pdbx_seq_one_letter_code
_entity_poly.pdbx_strand_id
1 'polypeptide(L)' 'LISKQAKEEIINKIKAFNGYKDVNCLSSWLLFSGQQVGSLDELFKQRFYNCIRQSNYALADGYLDGLEVINESF' A
#
# COMPACT_ATOMS: atom_id res chain seq x y z
N LEU A 1 0.10 8.28 5.62
CA LEU A 1 0.14 7.46 6.85
C LEU A 1 -1.25 7.44 7.46
N ILE A 2 -1.74 6.27 7.88
CA ILE A 2 -3.09 6.16 8.47
C ILE A 2 -3.10 6.80 9.87
N SER A 3 -4.18 7.49 10.22
CA SER A 3 -4.37 8.10 11.54
C SER A 3 -4.51 7.04 12.64
N LYS A 4 -4.31 7.41 13.91
CA LYS A 4 -4.43 6.46 15.03
C LYS A 4 -5.86 5.89 15.13
N GLN A 5 -6.87 6.74 14.99
CA GLN A 5 -8.27 6.35 15.02
C GLN A 5 -8.62 5.38 13.88
N ALA A 6 -8.23 5.70 12.65
CA ALA A 6 -8.48 4.83 11.51
C ALA A 6 -7.75 3.48 11.66
N LYS A 7 -6.56 3.47 12.25
CA LYS A 7 -5.85 2.22 12.57
C LYS A 7 -6.63 1.36 13.57
N GLU A 8 -7.16 1.95 14.65
CA GLU A 8 -7.99 1.24 15.62
C GLU A 8 -9.25 0.66 14.98
N GLU A 9 -9.93 1.42 14.11
CA GLU A 9 -11.09 0.93 13.35
C GLU A 9 -10.74 -0.25 12.44
N ILE A 10 -9.62 -0.21 11.73
CA ILE A 10 -9.13 -1.31 10.90
C ILE A 10 -8.88 -2.56 11.75
N ILE A 11 -8.19 -2.41 12.90
CA ILE A 11 -7.91 -3.53 13.81
C ILE A 11 -9.21 -4.15 14.32
N ASN A 12 -10.19 -3.33 14.70
CA ASN A 12 -11.48 -3.81 15.18
C ASN A 12 -12.24 -4.58 14.09
N LYS A 13 -12.21 -4.11 12.84
CA LYS A 13 -12.80 -4.84 11.70
C LYS A 13 -12.11 -6.18 11.45
N ILE A 14 -10.77 -6.23 11.48
CA ILE A 14 -10.02 -7.49 11.34
C ILE A 14 -10.37 -8.45 12.48
N LYS A 15 -10.46 -7.96 13.71
CA LYS A 15 -10.83 -8.79 14.88
C LYS A 15 -12.25 -9.35 14.75
N ALA A 16 -13.21 -8.53 14.34
CA ALA A 16 -14.62 -8.90 14.18
C ALA A 16 -14.90 -9.81 12.97
N PHE A 17 -13.94 -10.00 12.06
CA PHE A 17 -14.10 -10.92 10.94
C PHE A 17 -14.09 -12.38 11.44
N ASN A 18 -15.11 -13.16 11.10
CA ASN A 18 -15.29 -14.54 11.58
C ASN A 18 -14.60 -15.59 10.68
N GLY A 19 -14.14 -15.20 9.50
CA GLY A 19 -13.43 -16.09 8.58
C GLY A 19 -11.93 -16.20 8.88
N TYR A 20 -11.22 -16.88 7.98
CA TYR A 20 -9.77 -17.00 8.04
C TYR A 20 -9.09 -15.64 7.80
N LYS A 21 -8.14 -15.30 8.67
CA LYS A 21 -7.36 -14.05 8.59
C LYS A 21 -5.95 -14.40 8.12
N ASP A 22 -5.74 -14.26 6.83
CA ASP A 22 -4.42 -14.46 6.23
C ASP A 22 -3.51 -13.28 6.60
N VAL A 23 -2.53 -13.55 7.47
CA VAL A 23 -1.55 -12.56 7.93
C VAL A 23 -0.67 -12.08 6.79
N ASN A 24 -0.30 -12.93 5.84
CA ASN A 24 0.54 -12.54 4.70
C ASN A 24 -0.21 -11.54 3.82
N CYS A 25 -1.47 -11.85 3.50
CA CYS A 25 -2.33 -10.96 2.72
C CYS A 25 -2.51 -9.59 3.41
N LEU A 26 -2.84 -9.59 4.70
CA LEU A 26 -2.98 -8.35 5.48
C LEU A 26 -1.68 -7.55 5.55
N SER A 27 -0.54 -8.23 5.68
CA SER A 27 0.78 -7.59 5.71
C SER A 27 1.11 -6.90 4.39
N SER A 28 0.87 -7.57 3.26
CA SER A 28 1.08 -7.01 1.92
C SER A 28 0.24 -5.76 1.65
N TRP A 29 -0.94 -5.64 2.25
CA TRP A 29 -1.84 -4.51 2.05
C TRP A 29 -1.61 -3.34 3.01
N LEU A 30 -1.27 -3.64 4.27
CA LEU A 30 -1.25 -2.65 5.34
C LEU A 30 0.16 -2.17 5.70
N LEU A 31 1.21 -2.96 5.42
CA LEU A 31 2.58 -2.60 5.73
C LEU A 31 3.29 -1.95 4.53
N PHE A 32 4.43 -1.31 4.82
CA PHE A 32 5.31 -0.81 3.76
C PHE A 32 5.87 -1.98 2.94
N SER A 33 6.08 -1.76 1.65
CA SER A 33 6.58 -2.80 0.74
C SER A 33 7.87 -3.44 1.28
N GLY A 34 7.90 -4.77 1.29
CA GLY A 34 9.02 -5.57 1.80
C GLY A 34 8.97 -5.89 3.30
N GLN A 35 8.05 -5.30 4.06
CA GLN A 35 7.88 -5.64 5.47
C GLN A 35 6.92 -6.82 5.64
N GLN A 36 7.34 -7.84 6.39
CA GLN A 36 6.57 -9.07 6.64
C GLN A 36 6.46 -9.31 8.15
N VAL A 37 5.33 -9.90 8.58
CA VAL A 37 5.10 -10.29 9.98
C VAL A 37 4.46 -11.69 10.03
N GLY A 38 4.72 -12.44 11.09
CA GLY A 38 4.26 -13.82 11.23
C GLY A 38 2.95 -13.97 11.99
N SER A 39 2.45 -12.90 12.62
CA SER A 39 1.22 -12.94 13.42
C SER A 39 0.43 -11.63 13.36
N LEU A 40 -0.87 -11.71 13.70
CA LEU A 40 -1.73 -10.53 13.84
C LEU A 40 -1.26 -9.61 14.99
N ASP A 41 -0.70 -10.16 16.07
CA ASP A 41 -0.18 -9.36 17.18
C ASP A 41 1.03 -8.52 16.77
N GLU A 42 1.93 -9.10 15.96
CA GLU A 42 3.02 -8.35 15.34
C GLU A 42 2.49 -7.29 14.37
N LEU A 43 1.53 -7.65 13.51
CA LEU A 43 0.89 -6.74 12.57
C LEU A 43 0.32 -5.50 13.29
N PHE A 44 -0.43 -5.68 14.37
CA PHE A 44 -1.10 -4.59 15.08
C PHE A 44 -0.14 -3.62 15.78
N LYS A 45 1.10 -4.03 16.06
CA LYS A 45 2.16 -3.16 16.60
C LYS A 45 2.76 -2.24 15.52
N GLN A 46 2.66 -2.60 14.24
CA GLN A 46 3.26 -1.84 13.13
C GLN A 46 2.49 -0.58 12.76
N ARG A 47 3.12 0.30 11.98
CA ARG A 47 2.43 1.41 11.31
C ARG A 47 1.70 0.89 10.07
N PHE A 48 0.48 1.37 9.85
CA PHE A 48 -0.28 1.06 8.64
C PHE A 48 -0.17 2.19 7.61
N TYR A 49 -0.11 1.78 6.35
CA TYR A 49 0.07 2.65 5.21
C TYR A 49 -1.16 2.59 4.31
N ASN A 50 -1.58 3.75 3.83
CA ASN A 50 -2.48 3.90 2.70
C ASN A 50 -1.90 5.05 1.89
N CYS A 51 -0.92 4.72 1.04
CA CYS A 51 -0.21 5.68 0.20
C CYS A 51 -0.68 5.60 -1.26
N ILE A 52 -1.79 4.92 -1.52
CA ILE A 52 -2.38 4.86 -2.85
C ILE A 52 -2.84 6.27 -3.21
N ARG A 53 -2.31 6.80 -4.31
CA ARG A 53 -2.68 8.12 -4.80
C ARG A 53 -4.13 8.08 -5.27
N GLN A 54 -4.99 8.88 -4.65
CA GLN A 54 -6.41 8.97 -5.01
C GLN A 54 -6.68 10.02 -6.09
N SER A 55 -5.68 10.85 -6.41
CA SER A 55 -5.78 11.88 -7.44
C SER A 55 -5.19 11.41 -8.78
N ASN A 56 -5.75 11.93 -9.87
CA ASN A 56 -5.25 11.69 -11.22
C ASN A 56 -3.78 12.08 -11.35
N TYR A 57 -3.00 11.26 -12.05
CA TYR A 57 -1.65 11.64 -12.45
C TYR A 57 -1.73 12.91 -13.31
N ALA A 58 -0.78 13.81 -13.10
CA ALA A 58 -0.63 14.96 -13.99
C ALA A 58 -0.35 14.43 -15.40
N LEU A 59 -0.90 15.11 -16.41
CA LEU A 59 -0.55 14.81 -17.79
C LEU A 59 0.94 15.05 -17.97
N ALA A 60 1.62 14.10 -18.59
CA ALA A 60 3.04 14.16 -18.88
C ALA A 60 3.28 14.94 -20.19
N ASP A 61 2.59 16.06 -20.35
CA ASP A 61 2.63 16.87 -21.56
C ASP A 61 4.06 17.38 -21.77
N GLY A 62 4.59 17.13 -22.96
CA GLY A 62 5.96 17.48 -23.33
C GLY A 62 7.07 16.74 -22.58
N TYR A 63 6.77 15.66 -21.84
CA TYR A 63 7.78 14.89 -21.10
C TYR A 63 8.92 14.35 -21.97
N LEU A 64 8.63 14.09 -23.25
CA LEU A 64 9.60 13.61 -24.23
C LEU A 64 9.99 14.69 -25.25
N ASP A 65 9.59 15.94 -25.06
CA ASP A 65 9.92 17.01 -25.98
C ASP A 65 11.43 17.26 -25.99
N GLY A 66 11.99 17.43 -27.18
CA GLY A 66 13.42 17.67 -27.37
C GLY A 66 14.30 16.43 -27.21
N LEU A 67 13.73 15.24 -26.97
CA LEU A 67 14.49 13.99 -27.04
C LEU A 67 14.73 13.58 -28.49
N GLU A 68 15.97 13.21 -28.79
CA GLU A 68 16.34 12.57 -30.05
C GLU A 68 16.34 11.04 -29.85
N VAL A 69 15.44 10.34 -30.55
CA VAL A 69 15.36 8.88 -30.50
C VAL A 69 16.41 8.30 -31.45
N ILE A 70 17.51 7.79 -30.89
CA ILE A 70 18.62 7.21 -31.65
C ILE A 70 18.48 5.70 -31.92
N ASN A 71 17.59 5.03 -31.18
CA ASN A 71 17.31 3.60 -31.34
C ASN A 71 15.96 3.27 -30.69
N GLU A 72 15.13 2.49 -31.38
CA GLU A 72 13.91 1.90 -30.83
C GLU A 72 13.98 0.37 -30.94
N SER A 73 13.42 -0.32 -29.94
CA SER A 73 13.29 -1.78 -29.99
C SER A 73 12.12 -2.15 -30.89
N PHE A 74 12.39 -2.86 -31.98
CA PHE A 74 11.40 -3.47 -32.88
C PHE A 74 11.08 -4.90 -32.46
#